data_AF-A0A0Q6TE04-F1
#
_entry.id   AF-A0A0Q6TE04-F1
#
_cell.length_a   1.000
_cell.length_b   1.000
_cell.length_c   1.000
_cell.angle_alpha   90.00
_cell.angle_beta   90.00
_cell.angle_gamma   90.00
#
_symmetry.space_group_name_H-M   'P 1'
#
loop_
_entity.id
_entity.type
_entity.pdbx_description
1 polymer ?
#
loop_
_entity_poly.entity_id
_entity_poly.type
_entity_poly.pdbx_seq_one_letter_code
_entity_poly.pdbx_strand_id
1 'polypeptide(L)'
;MAVDAYLQIEGIKGESADSAHKDWIEISDVAFGVNQPRAMSVSTAGGHTSGAADLSEVSFTKLADISSPVLFQHCAMGKTLPRAKLEFMRADGDGKPITYYRIELDNVML
;
A
#
# COMPACT_ATOMS: atom_id res chain seq x y z
N MET A 1 -10.00 18.73 -2.03
CA MET A 1 -10.05 17.45 -2.75
C MET A 1 -10.29 16.38 -1.70
N ALA A 2 -11.18 15.42 -1.94
CA ALA A 2 -11.31 14.28 -1.03
C ALA A 2 -10.06 13.40 -1.21
N VAL A 3 -9.33 13.16 -0.11
CA VAL A 3 -8.21 12.23 -0.08
C VAL A 3 -8.75 10.95 0.51
N ASP A 4 -8.76 9.89 -0.30
CA ASP A 4 -9.40 8.63 0.06
C ASP A 4 -8.40 7.63 0.66
N ALA A 5 -7.09 7.92 0.64
CA ALA A 5 -6.08 7.08 1.25
C ALA A 5 -4.88 7.85 1.82
N TYR A 6 -4.28 7.30 2.87
CA TYR A 6 -3.10 7.84 3.54
C TYR A 6 -2.03 6.76 3.71
N LEU A 7 -0.79 7.11 3.41
CA LEU A 7 0.38 6.24 3.54
C LEU A 7 1.32 6.75 4.62
N GLN A 8 1.59 5.91 5.61
CA GLN A 8 2.69 6.08 6.56
C GLN A 8 3.84 5.18 6.15
N ILE A 9 5.05 5.74 6.15
CA ILE A 9 6.28 4.95 6.05
C ILE A 9 7.16 5.35 7.22
N GLU A 10 7.67 4.37 7.96
CA GLU A 10 8.47 4.65 9.15
C GLU A 10 9.72 5.48 8.81
N GLY A 11 9.84 6.65 9.43
CA GLY A 11 10.94 7.58 9.22
C GLY A 11 10.80 8.52 8.01
N ILE A 12 9.69 8.47 7.27
CA ILE A 12 9.39 9.40 6.16
C ILE A 12 8.10 10.16 6.47
N LYS A 13 8.19 11.50 6.46
CA LYS A 13 7.04 12.39 6.67
C LYS A 13 6.47 12.86 5.34
N GLY A 14 5.14 12.90 5.25
CA GLY A 14 4.40 13.60 4.20
C GLY A 14 3.87 14.96 4.68
N GLU A 15 2.87 15.49 3.97
CA GLU A 15 2.29 16.82 4.20
C GLU A 15 0.83 16.81 4.70
N SER A 16 0.26 15.62 4.98
CA SER A 16 -1.11 15.52 5.45
C SER A 16 -1.34 16.35 6.72
N ALA A 17 -2.33 17.24 6.64
CA ALA A 17 -2.81 18.04 7.75
C ALA A 17 -4.02 17.40 8.47
N ASP A 18 -4.46 16.21 8.02
CA ASP A 18 -5.55 15.50 8.67
C ASP A 18 -5.21 15.14 10.13
N SER A 19 -6.18 15.28 11.02
CA SER A 19 -5.96 15.08 12.44
C SER A 19 -5.68 13.62 12.82
N ALA A 20 -6.23 12.65 12.06
CA ALA A 20 -6.00 11.22 12.28
C ALA A 20 -4.75 10.72 11.54
N HIS A 21 -4.36 11.40 10.46
CA HIS A 21 -3.23 11.03 9.60
C HIS A 21 -2.19 12.16 9.48
N LYS A 22 -1.88 12.83 10.59
CA LYS A 22 -0.96 13.98 10.57
C LYS A 22 0.46 13.56 10.18
N ASP A 23 1.07 14.32 9.28
CA ASP A 23 2.40 14.06 8.68
C ASP A 23 2.46 12.77 7.84
N TRP A 24 1.32 12.18 7.47
CA TRP A 24 1.27 11.07 6.52
C TRP A 24 1.31 11.59 5.08
N ILE A 25 1.54 10.68 4.15
CA ILE A 25 1.51 10.98 2.71
C ILE A 25 0.08 10.82 2.21
N GLU A 26 -0.46 11.85 1.56
CA GLU A 26 -1.78 11.79 0.92
C GLU A 26 -1.70 11.05 -0.41
N ILE A 27 -2.59 10.09 -0.61
CA ILE A 27 -2.59 9.18 -1.76
C ILE A 27 -3.90 9.36 -2.54
N SER A 28 -3.79 9.46 -3.87
CA SER A 28 -4.94 9.62 -4.75
C SER A 28 -5.43 8.31 -5.36
N ASP A 29 -4.54 7.33 -5.53
CA ASP A 29 -4.88 6.05 -6.15
C ASP A 29 -3.92 4.95 -5.66
N VAL A 30 -4.42 3.71 -5.60
CA VAL A 30 -3.64 2.54 -5.18
C VAL A 30 -4.06 1.30 -5.98
N ALA A 31 -3.08 0.55 -6.46
CA ALA A 31 -3.25 -0.77 -7.07
C ALA A 31 -2.39 -1.83 -6.35
N PHE A 32 -2.99 -2.98 -6.08
CA PHE A 32 -2.35 -4.17 -5.51
C PHE A 32 -3.16 -5.40 -5.88
N GLY A 33 -2.55 -6.57 -5.86
CA GLY A 33 -3.22 -7.79 -6.29
C GLY A 33 -2.53 -9.06 -5.81
N VAL A 34 -3.30 -10.15 -5.82
CA VAL A 34 -2.81 -11.50 -5.56
C VAL A 34 -3.29 -12.39 -6.69
N ASN A 35 -2.37 -13.10 -7.34
CA ASN A 35 -2.65 -14.02 -8.42
C ASN A 35 -2.26 -15.44 -8.00
N GLN A 36 -3.22 -16.37 -8.01
CA GLN A 36 -2.94 -17.80 -7.81
C GLN A 36 -2.99 -18.50 -9.18
N PRO A 37 -1.85 -18.86 -9.78
CA PRO A 37 -1.85 -19.62 -11.02
C PRO A 37 -2.54 -20.97 -10.83
N ARG A 38 -3.60 -21.21 -11.62
CA ARG A 38 -4.27 -22.52 -11.65
C ARG A 38 -3.53 -23.46 -12.60
N ALA A 39 -3.25 -24.68 -12.15
CA ALA A 39 -2.73 -25.74 -13.01
C ALA A 39 -3.68 -26.01 -14.20
N MET A 40 -3.18 -25.92 -15.44
CA MET A 40 -3.97 -26.14 -16.66
C MET A 40 -4.36 -27.61 -16.88
N SER A 41 -3.58 -28.55 -16.34
CA SER A 41 -3.91 -29.97 -16.31
C SER A 41 -4.00 -30.45 -14.87
N VAL A 42 -5.22 -30.68 -14.39
CA VAL A 42 -5.44 -31.46 -13.17
C VAL A 42 -5.23 -32.91 -13.56
N SER A 43 -4.03 -33.47 -13.34
CA SER A 43 -3.88 -34.92 -13.45
C SER A 43 -4.79 -35.54 -12.39
N THR A 44 -5.51 -36.60 -12.74
CA THR A 44 -6.35 -37.38 -11.81
C THR A 44 -5.53 -38.07 -10.70
N ALA A 45 -4.22 -37.84 -10.61
CA ALA A 45 -3.28 -38.54 -9.73
C ALA A 45 -3.08 -37.89 -8.34
N GLY A 46 -3.87 -36.89 -7.92
CA GLY A 46 -3.86 -36.42 -6.52
C GLY A 46 -4.28 -34.96 -6.32
N GLY A 47 -4.40 -34.55 -5.05
CA GLY A 47 -4.83 -33.20 -4.62
C GLY A 47 -3.74 -32.13 -4.59
N HIS A 48 -2.61 -32.33 -5.29
CA HIS A 48 -1.51 -31.36 -5.30
C HIS A 48 -1.82 -30.19 -6.23
N THR A 49 -1.74 -28.97 -5.69
CA THR A 49 -1.77 -27.74 -6.48
C THR A 49 -0.39 -27.49 -7.08
N SER A 50 -0.31 -27.17 -8.37
CA SER A 50 0.93 -26.70 -9.00
C SER A 50 0.93 -25.17 -8.98
N GLY A 51 1.89 -24.55 -8.30
CA GLY A 51 2.04 -23.09 -8.21
C GLY A 51 1.98 -22.53 -6.78
N ALA A 52 2.52 -21.32 -6.60
CA ALA A 52 2.39 -20.52 -5.39
C ALA A 52 1.71 -19.19 -5.73
N ALA A 53 1.06 -18.56 -4.75
CA ALA A 53 0.44 -17.25 -4.96
C ALA A 53 1.52 -16.19 -5.22
N ASP A 54 1.30 -15.38 -6.25
CA ASP A 54 2.10 -14.22 -6.60
C ASP A 54 1.41 -12.97 -6.06
N LEU A 55 2.12 -12.17 -5.27
CA LEU A 55 1.64 -10.92 -4.71
C LEU A 55 2.31 -9.79 -5.48
N SER A 56 1.52 -8.95 -6.14
CA SER A 56 2.08 -7.78 -6.84
C SER A 56 2.57 -6.75 -5.84
N GLU A 57 3.42 -5.84 -6.30
CA GLU A 57 3.76 -4.66 -5.51
C GLU A 57 2.51 -3.80 -5.24
N VAL A 58 2.58 -3.00 -4.17
CA VAL A 58 1.60 -1.93 -3.92
C VAL A 58 2.06 -0.70 -4.70
N SER A 59 1.36 -0.41 -5.80
CA SER A 59 1.58 0.79 -6.61
C SER A 59 0.63 1.89 -6.16
N PHE A 60 1.09 3.14 -6.09
CA PHE A 60 0.25 4.27 -5.69
C PHE A 60 0.59 5.55 -6.45
N THR A 61 -0.37 6.47 -6.49
CA THR A 61 -0.17 7.83 -7.02
C THR A 61 -0.32 8.86 -5.91
N LYS A 62 0.59 9.84 -5.88
CA LYS A 62 0.56 10.97 -4.94
C LYS A 62 0.95 12.26 -5.65
N LEU A 63 0.51 13.40 -5.12
CA LEU A 63 1.07 14.70 -5.51
C LEU A 63 2.51 14.82 -5.02
N ALA A 64 3.31 15.64 -5.70
CA ALA A 64 4.64 15.96 -5.20
C ALA A 64 4.52 16.73 -3.87
N ASP A 65 5.26 16.28 -2.85
CA ASP A 65 5.27 16.85 -1.49
C ASP A 65 6.67 16.65 -0.87
N ILE A 66 6.84 17.04 0.40
CA ILE A 66 8.10 16.89 1.15
C ILE A 66 8.64 15.45 1.20
N SER A 67 7.80 14.43 1.05
CA SER A 67 8.22 13.03 1.06
C SER A 67 8.89 12.62 -0.25
N SER A 68 8.53 13.24 -1.39
CA SER A 68 9.02 12.85 -2.72
C SER A 68 10.54 12.71 -2.84
N PRO A 69 11.37 13.70 -2.46
CA PRO A 69 12.83 13.57 -2.56
C PRO A 69 13.37 12.45 -1.66
N VAL A 70 12.77 12.22 -0.49
CA VAL A 70 13.17 11.16 0.44
C VAL A 70 12.83 9.78 -0.13
N LEU A 71 11.64 9.63 -0.72
CA LEU A 71 11.24 8.39 -1.40
C LEU A 71 12.22 8.05 -2.53
N PHE A 72 12.56 9.02 -3.37
CA PHE A 72 13.51 8.81 -4.48
C PHE A 72 14.92 8.48 -3.99
N GLN A 73 15.38 9.13 -2.92
CA GLN A 73 16.67 8.83 -2.32
C GLN A 73 16.70 7.39 -1.78
N HIS A 74 15.66 6.97 -1.06
CA HIS A 74 15.56 5.62 -0.50
C HIS A 74 15.50 4.54 -1.58
N CYS A 75 14.75 4.79 -2.67
CA CYS A 75 14.72 3.94 -3.85
C CYS A 75 16.11 3.82 -4.49
N ALA A 76 16.80 4.95 -4.73
CA ALA A 76 18.14 4.94 -5.32
C ALA A 76 19.19 4.22 -4.43
N MET A 77 18.99 4.18 -3.12
CA MET A 77 19.85 3.48 -2.17
C MET A 77 19.53 1.99 -2.05
N GLY A 78 18.37 1.51 -2.53
CA GLY A 78 17.87 0.17 -2.23
C GLY A 78 17.68 -0.06 -0.73
N LYS A 79 17.32 0.99 0.04
CA LYS A 79 17.24 0.92 1.50
C LYS A 79 15.95 0.21 1.92
N THR A 80 16.09 -0.87 2.68
CA THR A 80 14.96 -1.52 3.35
C THR A 80 14.44 -0.66 4.51
N LEU A 81 13.12 -0.52 4.57
CA LEU A 81 12.37 0.20 5.58
C LEU A 81 11.61 -0.80 6.46
N PRO A 82 11.56 -0.61 7.79
CA PRO A 82 10.95 -1.60 8.67
C PRO A 82 9.47 -1.85 8.38
N ARG A 83 8.70 -0.77 8.18
CA ARG A 83 7.24 -0.84 8.04
C ARG A 83 6.66 0.29 7.20
N ALA A 84 5.60 -0.04 6.47
CA ALA A 84 4.68 0.92 5.88
C ALA A 84 3.22 0.53 6.17
N LYS A 85 2.34 1.52 6.27
CA LYS A 85 0.91 1.34 6.52
C LYS A 85 0.11 2.22 5.59
N LEU A 86 -0.83 1.60 4.88
CA LEU A 86 -1.75 2.28 3.99
C LEU A 86 -3.17 2.14 4.52
N GLU A 87 -3.85 3.26 4.71
CA GLU A 87 -5.23 3.31 5.20
C GLU A 87 -6.14 3.92 4.14
N PHE A 88 -7.26 3.24 3.89
CA PHE A 88 -8.29 3.69 2.97
C PHE A 88 -9.49 4.16 3.76
N MET A 89 -9.93 5.36 3.40
CA MET A 89 -10.98 6.09 4.08
C MET A 89 -12.25 6.08 3.25
N ARG A 90 -13.38 6.04 3.92
CA ARG A 90 -14.69 6.34 3.34
C ARG A 90 -15.53 7.06 4.35
N ALA A 91 -16.54 7.80 3.90
CA ALA A 91 -17.56 8.33 4.78
C ALA A 91 -18.41 7.18 5.36
N ASP A 92 -18.73 7.26 6.65
CA ASP A 92 -19.78 6.47 7.28
C ASP A 92 -21.18 7.07 7.00
N GLY A 93 -22.22 6.54 7.66
CA GLY A 93 -23.59 7.03 7.49
C GLY A 93 -23.83 8.47 7.97
N ASP A 94 -22.97 9.00 8.84
CA ASP A 94 -23.02 10.37 9.35
C ASP A 94 -22.07 11.32 8.58
N GLY A 95 -21.39 10.80 7.55
CA GLY A 95 -20.39 11.56 6.79
C GLY A 95 -19.01 11.65 7.46
N LYS A 96 -18.77 10.92 8.57
CA LYS A 96 -17.46 10.91 9.23
C LYS A 96 -16.51 9.97 8.48
N PRO A 97 -15.26 10.38 8.23
CA PRO A 97 -14.28 9.51 7.59
C PRO A 97 -13.90 8.37 8.54
N ILE A 98 -14.01 7.14 8.06
CA ILE A 98 -13.60 5.92 8.78
C ILE A 98 -12.63 5.11 7.92
N THR A 99 -11.64 4.49 8.56
CA THR A 99 -10.77 3.52 7.89
C THR A 99 -11.57 2.25 7.64
N TYR A 100 -11.83 1.92 6.37
CA TYR A 100 -12.56 0.69 6.00
C TYR A 100 -11.65 -0.44 5.56
N TYR A 101 -10.41 -0.12 5.15
CA TYR A 101 -9.43 -1.09 4.71
C TYR A 101 -8.02 -0.60 5.07
N ARG A 102 -7.14 -1.54 5.44
CA ARG A 102 -5.76 -1.25 5.82
C ARG A 102 -4.83 -2.31 5.23
N ILE A 103 -3.70 -1.88 4.70
CA ILE A 103 -2.57 -2.74 4.33
C ILE A 103 -1.41 -2.40 5.26
N GLU A 104 -0.83 -3.43 5.88
CA GLU A 104 0.40 -3.31 6.66
C GLU A 104 1.50 -4.12 5.96
N LEU A 105 2.63 -3.47 5.68
CA LEU A 105 3.78 -4.05 4.98
C LEU A 105 4.98 -3.99 5.92
N ASP A 106 5.68 -5.11 6.08
CA ASP A 106 6.95 -5.18 6.81
C ASP A 106 8.11 -5.43 5.83
N ASN A 107 9.32 -4.96 6.17
CA ASN A 107 10.53 -5.09 5.34
C ASN A 107 10.36 -4.54 3.92
N VAL A 108 9.94 -3.28 3.82
CA VAL A 108 9.54 -2.60 2.58
C VAL A 108 10.77 -2.08 1.82
N MET A 109 10.72 -2.13 0.49
CA MET A 109 11.66 -1.44 -0.41
C MET A 109 10.86 -0.59 -1.40
N LEU A 110 11.44 0.56 -1.80
CA LEU A 110 10.84 1.52 -2.73
C LEU A 110 11.46 1.41 -4.13
#